data_AF-A0AA43S3D3-F1
#
_entry.id   AF-A0AA43S3D3-F1
#
_cell.length_a   1.000
_cell.length_b   1.000
_cell.length_c   1.000
_cell.angle_alpha   90.00
_cell.angle_beta   90.00
_cell.angle_gamma   90.00
#
_symmetry.space_group_name_H-M   'P 1'
#
loop_
_entity.id
_entity.type
_entity.pdbx_description
1 polymer ?
#
loop_
_entity_poly.entity_id
_entity_poly.type
_entity_poly.pdbx_seq_one_letter_code
_entity_poly.pdbx_strand_id
1 'polypeptide(L)'
;MKNITKRLVSLLFVLILIISTVTACSGNNAKNNTADSDPGTNNANVTREKNDVAFTDISGDIRGNTAPTQEQIDEVNATLNDTYLGDNYDEVIPSDYSAYPVKGDVVLDVWMPANSNIPDMNNHAVQKQVEKLTGIKVNFITPPIGQEADAFTLMISSGDLPDIIIEPGRYPGGLEAGVNDGAYLDLTDLMEKNAPNYSQWRNSDETRRKTTVTDEGRLLGFYGIAPYSEWTWFGMLIKQEALDKTGLAVPNTIDEWHTFLTKAKEAGYKAPLNYGSTYGQIFTGIINGAYGVWDWTFLDGNGKVAWGPAQPKAKEYLATMQQWNKEGLLNPDWATADFNQRMASAISGDTAVMMDSPDTMWSYWKEQSGIDFVGALNPVLNAGDKSATTYKNFKRTGTEAAITTQADNVEAAMAWLDFSYSKKGWEMINFGEYGTVHLIDDSGMPYYPENSYIYKDPEGQPVSTTLWKYRMHTWPNIRDEHHANPLITAKGSYSGEIRKYWTENMDTSMAVPPLTFTKEEASREAELGNQLSTLRGEYFAKIIMGELPVDAYDKFLKEAQSMGLDEFLSIHQAALDRYNKR
;
A
#
# COMPACT_ATOMS: atom_id res chain seq x y z
N MET A 1 19.89 -14.52 -56.59
CA MET A 1 18.44 -14.47 -56.89
C MET A 1 17.82 -13.46 -55.92
N LYS A 2 17.80 -12.18 -56.31
CA LYS A 2 16.62 -11.32 -56.58
C LYS A 2 15.64 -11.22 -55.39
N ASN A 3 15.22 -10.09 -54.80
CA ASN A 3 15.42 -8.62 -54.89
C ASN A 3 14.76 -8.07 -53.58
N ILE A 4 15.33 -7.19 -52.74
CA ILE A 4 15.47 -5.70 -52.84
C ILE A 4 14.13 -4.98 -53.12
N THR A 5 13.49 -4.31 -52.15
CA THR A 5 13.29 -2.82 -51.92
C THR A 5 11.97 -2.68 -51.09
N LYS A 6 11.63 -1.68 -50.26
CA LYS A 6 12.02 -0.26 -50.07
C LYS A 6 11.45 0.26 -48.74
N ARG A 7 12.18 1.17 -48.08
CA ARG A 7 11.72 2.11 -47.04
C ARG A 7 11.13 3.39 -47.68
N LEU A 8 10.39 4.16 -46.86
CA LEU A 8 10.18 5.64 -46.85
C LEU A 8 8.99 6.27 -47.59
N VAL A 9 8.52 7.37 -46.96
CA VAL A 9 7.61 8.48 -47.37
C VAL A 9 6.11 8.12 -47.26
N SER A 10 5.26 8.78 -46.45
CA SER A 10 4.99 10.23 -46.43
C SER A 10 4.24 10.69 -45.16
N LEU A 11 4.76 11.76 -44.54
CA LEU A 11 4.00 12.75 -43.77
C LEU A 11 3.23 13.69 -44.73
N LEU A 12 2.28 14.44 -44.17
CA LEU A 12 1.49 15.56 -44.73
C LEU A 12 0.23 15.20 -45.53
N PHE A 13 -0.93 15.56 -44.98
CA PHE A 13 -1.70 16.71 -45.50
C PHE A 13 -2.67 17.24 -44.43
N VAL A 14 -2.52 18.53 -44.13
CA VAL A 14 -3.45 19.38 -43.37
C VAL A 14 -4.26 20.20 -44.39
N LEU A 15 -5.46 20.62 -43.99
CA LEU A 15 -6.27 21.76 -44.43
C LEU A 15 -7.52 21.54 -45.32
N ILE A 16 -8.64 21.97 -44.72
CA ILE A 16 -9.76 22.77 -45.24
C ILE A 16 -10.87 22.05 -46.02
N LEU A 17 -12.06 22.03 -45.40
CA LEU A 17 -13.23 22.64 -46.03
C LEU A 17 -14.13 23.34 -44.99
N ILE A 18 -14.53 24.56 -45.35
CA ILE A 18 -15.13 25.61 -44.54
C ILE A 18 -16.51 25.93 -45.13
N ILE A 19 -17.49 26.13 -44.23
CA ILE A 19 -18.70 26.98 -44.30
C ILE A 19 -19.88 26.58 -45.22
N SER A 20 -21.04 26.39 -44.58
CA SER A 20 -22.21 27.24 -44.83
C SER A 20 -23.15 27.29 -43.62
N THR A 21 -23.38 28.52 -43.16
CA THR A 21 -24.16 29.02 -42.01
C THR A 21 -25.63 29.29 -42.34
N VAL A 22 -26.53 29.17 -41.35
CA VAL A 22 -27.72 30.03 -41.09
C VAL A 22 -28.00 29.89 -39.57
N THR A 23 -27.72 30.81 -38.63
CA THR A 23 -28.20 32.17 -38.31
C THR A 23 -29.70 32.33 -38.00
N ALA A 24 -30.06 32.45 -36.72
CA ALA A 24 -31.05 33.37 -36.14
C ALA A 24 -30.93 33.34 -34.60
N CYS A 25 -30.20 34.27 -33.98
CA CYS A 25 -30.70 35.50 -33.32
C CYS A 25 -31.61 35.21 -32.10
N SER A 26 -31.04 35.17 -30.89
CA SER A 26 -30.85 36.31 -29.96
C SER A 26 -32.12 36.71 -29.19
N GLY A 27 -32.07 36.53 -27.87
CA GLY A 27 -33.02 37.11 -26.92
C GLY A 27 -32.32 37.33 -25.58
N ASN A 28 -31.78 38.53 -25.38
CA ASN A 28 -31.27 39.03 -24.12
C ASN A 28 -32.37 39.00 -23.05
N ASN A 29 -32.04 38.60 -21.81
CA ASN A 29 -32.49 39.31 -20.62
C ASN A 29 -31.69 38.88 -19.40
N ALA A 30 -30.91 39.83 -18.88
CA ALA A 30 -30.37 39.80 -17.54
C ALA A 30 -31.50 39.86 -16.52
N LYS A 31 -31.49 38.95 -15.54
CA LYS A 31 -32.05 39.17 -14.21
C LYS A 31 -31.18 38.45 -13.17
N ASN A 32 -30.58 39.25 -12.29
CA ASN A 32 -30.18 38.84 -10.95
C ASN A 32 -31.35 38.11 -10.29
N ASN A 33 -31.09 36.90 -9.78
CA ASN A 33 -31.81 36.33 -8.66
C ASN A 33 -30.83 35.42 -7.91
N THR A 34 -30.35 35.92 -6.78
CA THR A 34 -29.90 35.11 -5.66
C THR A 34 -31.04 34.19 -5.24
N ALA A 35 -30.87 32.89 -5.40
CA ALA A 35 -31.73 31.89 -4.79
C ALA A 35 -30.81 30.83 -4.19
N ASP A 36 -30.86 30.71 -2.86
CA ASP A 36 -30.44 29.54 -2.12
C ASP A 36 -30.96 28.28 -2.82
N SER A 37 -30.05 27.43 -3.26
CA SER A 37 -30.37 26.06 -3.65
C SER A 37 -29.89 25.13 -2.54
N ASP A 38 -30.80 24.89 -1.60
CA ASP A 38 -30.81 23.75 -0.69
C ASP A 38 -30.75 22.44 -1.51
N PRO A 39 -29.70 21.61 -1.39
CA PRO A 39 -29.69 20.31 -2.04
C PRO A 39 -30.59 19.36 -1.26
N GLY A 40 -31.77 19.12 -1.83
CA GLY A 40 -32.79 18.21 -1.31
C GLY A 40 -32.22 16.84 -0.96
N THR A 41 -32.37 16.50 0.31
CA THR A 41 -32.09 15.20 0.91
C THR A 41 -33.07 14.15 0.38
N ASN A 42 -32.61 13.26 -0.50
CA ASN A 42 -33.27 11.98 -0.74
C ASN A 42 -32.88 11.00 0.37
N ASN A 43 -33.31 11.31 1.60
CA ASN A 43 -33.24 10.39 2.72
C ASN A 43 -34.39 9.39 2.62
N ALA A 44 -34.17 8.28 1.90
CA ALA A 44 -34.98 7.09 2.12
C ALA A 44 -34.70 6.63 3.56
N ASN A 45 -35.63 6.89 4.47
CA ASN A 45 -35.60 6.40 5.84
C ASN A 45 -35.58 4.87 5.83
N VAL A 46 -34.39 4.27 5.91
CA VAL A 46 -34.26 2.88 6.36
C VAL A 46 -34.38 2.93 7.88
N THR A 47 -35.56 2.57 8.38
CA THR A 47 -35.79 2.43 9.81
C THR A 47 -34.86 1.33 10.34
N ARG A 48 -33.79 1.72 11.04
CA ARG A 48 -32.91 0.78 11.75
C ARG A 48 -33.64 0.21 12.95
N GLU A 49 -34.24 -0.96 12.79
CA GLU A 49 -34.54 -1.82 13.94
C GLU A 49 -33.19 -2.26 14.50
N LYS A 50 -32.84 -1.77 15.70
CA LYS A 50 -31.66 -2.21 16.43
C LYS A 50 -31.77 -3.73 16.61
N ASN A 51 -30.95 -4.49 15.88
CA ASN A 51 -30.83 -5.93 16.07
C ASN A 51 -30.13 -6.18 17.42
N ASP A 52 -30.81 -5.95 18.53
CA ASP A 52 -30.40 -6.33 19.89
C ASP A 52 -30.56 -7.86 20.06
N VAL A 53 -29.97 -8.64 19.14
CA VAL A 53 -29.99 -10.09 19.20
C VAL A 53 -28.87 -10.50 20.15
N ALA A 54 -29.23 -10.88 21.37
CA ALA A 54 -28.31 -11.58 22.25
C ALA A 54 -27.97 -12.93 21.62
N PHE A 55 -26.72 -13.11 21.19
CA PHE A 55 -26.27 -14.36 20.61
C PHE A 55 -26.02 -15.42 21.70
N THR A 56 -26.33 -16.68 21.39
CA THR A 56 -25.96 -17.82 22.23
C THR A 56 -24.44 -17.98 22.19
N ASP A 57 -23.79 -18.17 23.33
CA ASP A 57 -22.36 -18.41 23.33
C ASP A 57 -22.03 -19.80 22.74
N ILE A 58 -21.30 -19.81 21.63
CA ILE A 58 -20.83 -21.01 20.93
C ILE A 58 -19.32 -21.27 21.12
N SER A 59 -18.66 -20.50 21.99
CA SER A 59 -17.21 -20.58 22.19
C SER A 59 -16.72 -21.97 22.60
N GLY A 60 -17.49 -22.67 23.45
CA GLY A 60 -17.15 -24.02 23.94
C GLY A 60 -17.10 -25.10 22.86
N ASP A 61 -17.81 -24.90 21.74
CA ASP A 61 -17.87 -25.85 20.63
C ASP A 61 -16.85 -25.52 19.52
N ILE A 62 -16.38 -24.26 19.48
CA ILE A 62 -15.56 -23.72 18.39
C ILE A 62 -14.09 -23.51 18.80
N ARG A 63 -13.81 -22.96 19.99
CA ARG A 63 -12.43 -22.66 20.42
C ARG A 63 -11.66 -23.95 20.66
N GLY A 64 -10.47 -24.05 20.06
CA GLY A 64 -9.61 -25.23 20.16
C GLY A 64 -10.09 -26.44 19.35
N ASN A 65 -11.22 -26.34 18.66
CA ASN A 65 -11.75 -27.41 17.83
C ASN A 65 -10.95 -27.51 16.52
N THR A 66 -10.10 -28.52 16.43
CA THR A 66 -9.22 -28.76 15.28
C THR A 66 -9.87 -29.54 14.14
N ALA A 67 -11.10 -30.03 14.34
CA ALA A 67 -11.84 -30.83 13.36
C ALA A 67 -13.35 -30.56 13.46
N PRO A 68 -13.80 -29.32 13.18
CA PRO A 68 -15.20 -28.95 13.28
C PRO A 68 -16.07 -29.78 12.32
N THR A 69 -17.30 -30.06 12.73
CA THR A 69 -18.30 -30.71 11.87
C THR A 69 -18.77 -29.73 10.80
N GLN A 70 -19.36 -30.24 9.71
CA GLN A 70 -19.94 -29.37 8.69
C GLN A 70 -21.04 -28.45 9.26
N GLU A 71 -21.80 -28.91 10.25
CA GLU A 71 -22.81 -28.09 10.93
C GLU A 71 -22.18 -26.91 11.67
N GLN A 72 -21.07 -27.11 12.37
CA GLN A 72 -20.32 -26.05 13.05
C GLN A 72 -19.69 -25.07 12.04
N ILE A 73 -19.15 -25.59 10.94
CA ILE A 73 -18.62 -24.76 9.85
C ILE A 73 -19.72 -23.88 9.25
N ASP A 74 -20.87 -24.48 8.94
CA ASP A 74 -22.01 -23.77 8.36
C ASP A 74 -22.57 -22.73 9.35
N GLU A 75 -22.64 -23.04 10.64
CA GLU A 75 -23.05 -22.12 11.70
C GLU A 75 -22.14 -20.89 11.75
N VAL A 76 -20.83 -21.08 11.86
CA VAL A 76 -19.84 -19.98 11.94
C VAL A 76 -19.82 -19.12 10.68
N ASN A 77 -19.94 -19.72 9.49
CA ASN A 77 -19.89 -18.98 8.22
C ASN A 77 -21.24 -18.35 7.82
N ALA A 78 -22.33 -18.63 8.55
CA ALA A 78 -23.66 -18.06 8.26
C ALA A 78 -24.16 -17.09 9.33
N THR A 79 -23.39 -16.86 10.40
CA THR A 79 -23.81 -16.07 11.56
C THR A 79 -22.99 -14.80 11.73
N LEU A 80 -23.62 -13.80 12.37
CA LEU A 80 -22.96 -12.61 12.91
C LEU A 80 -22.53 -12.81 14.36
N ASN A 81 -22.89 -13.95 14.98
CA ASN A 81 -22.42 -14.34 16.30
C ASN A 81 -20.89 -14.51 16.30
N ASP A 82 -20.21 -13.71 17.11
CA ASP A 82 -18.74 -13.68 17.19
C ASP A 82 -18.22 -14.12 18.57
N THR A 83 -19.04 -14.73 19.44
CA THR A 83 -18.63 -15.04 20.83
C THR A 83 -17.45 -16.02 20.93
N TYR A 84 -17.22 -16.81 19.87
CA TYR A 84 -16.08 -17.70 19.78
C TYR A 84 -14.76 -16.95 19.54
N LEU A 85 -14.79 -15.68 19.11
CA LEU A 85 -13.60 -14.84 18.95
C LEU A 85 -13.19 -14.20 20.27
N GLY A 86 -11.89 -14.22 20.56
CA GLY A 86 -11.29 -13.66 21.76
C GLY A 86 -11.04 -12.17 21.67
N ASP A 87 -10.82 -11.52 22.82
CA ASP A 87 -10.29 -10.16 22.91
C ASP A 87 -8.76 -10.22 23.01
N ASN A 88 -8.10 -10.35 21.86
CA ASN A 88 -6.68 -10.69 21.77
C ASN A 88 -5.72 -9.49 21.66
N TYR A 89 -6.23 -8.26 21.79
CA TYR A 89 -5.46 -7.02 21.70
C TYR A 89 -5.73 -6.11 22.89
N ASP A 90 -4.89 -5.08 23.05
CA ASP A 90 -5.04 -4.08 24.09
C ASP A 90 -6.38 -3.33 23.98
N GLU A 91 -6.83 -3.03 22.75
CA GLU A 91 -8.16 -2.50 22.49
C GLU A 91 -9.11 -3.56 21.93
N VAL A 92 -10.35 -3.57 22.43
CA VAL A 92 -11.39 -4.50 21.99
C VAL A 92 -11.85 -4.16 20.58
N ILE A 93 -11.85 -5.14 19.68
CA ILE A 93 -12.44 -4.99 18.35
C ILE A 93 -13.96 -4.85 18.49
N PRO A 94 -14.59 -3.83 17.86
CA PRO A 94 -16.03 -3.60 17.90
C PRO A 94 -16.88 -4.77 17.41
N SER A 95 -18.12 -4.88 17.90
CA SER A 95 -19.07 -5.96 17.56
C SER A 95 -20.49 -5.41 17.36
N ASP A 96 -20.64 -4.24 16.73
CA ASP A 96 -21.96 -3.69 16.40
C ASP A 96 -22.45 -4.26 15.06
N TYR A 97 -23.50 -5.07 15.14
CA TYR A 97 -24.13 -5.71 13.97
C TYR A 97 -25.53 -5.18 13.67
N SER A 98 -25.92 -4.05 14.28
CA SER A 98 -27.29 -3.52 14.21
C SER A 98 -27.75 -3.14 12.80
N ALA A 99 -26.81 -2.94 11.87
CA ALA A 99 -27.08 -2.66 10.47
C ALA A 99 -27.38 -3.90 9.61
N TYR A 100 -27.08 -5.12 10.09
CA TYR A 100 -27.08 -6.32 9.26
C TYR A 100 -28.15 -7.36 9.64
N PRO A 101 -28.64 -8.14 8.67
CA PRO A 101 -28.49 -7.89 7.22
C PRO A 101 -29.26 -6.63 6.81
N VAL A 102 -28.71 -5.83 5.91
CA VAL A 102 -29.40 -4.69 5.31
C VAL A 102 -30.59 -5.23 4.51
N LYS A 103 -31.79 -4.71 4.82
CA LYS A 103 -33.03 -5.13 4.15
C LYS A 103 -33.15 -4.45 2.78
N GLY A 104 -33.55 -5.22 1.77
CA GLY A 104 -33.78 -4.74 0.41
C GLY A 104 -32.75 -5.29 -0.59
N ASP A 105 -33.05 -5.16 -1.88
CA ASP A 105 -32.12 -5.55 -2.95
C ASP A 105 -31.11 -4.42 -3.19
N VAL A 106 -30.10 -4.31 -2.33
CA VAL A 106 -29.02 -3.31 -2.47
C VAL A 106 -27.89 -3.88 -3.31
N VAL A 107 -27.48 -3.12 -4.33
CA VAL A 107 -26.27 -3.36 -5.13
C VAL A 107 -25.45 -2.07 -5.10
N LEU A 108 -24.16 -2.17 -4.76
CA LEU A 108 -23.22 -1.04 -4.80
C LEU A 108 -22.21 -1.26 -5.92
N ASP A 109 -21.95 -0.23 -6.73
CA ASP A 109 -20.84 -0.18 -7.66
C ASP A 109 -19.59 0.32 -6.94
N VAL A 110 -18.50 -0.44 -7.04
CA VAL A 110 -17.25 -0.15 -6.33
C VAL A 110 -16.09 -0.16 -7.31
N TRP A 111 -15.48 0.99 -7.55
CA TRP A 111 -14.26 1.04 -8.35
C TRP A 111 -13.04 0.74 -7.47
N MET A 112 -12.14 -0.08 -8.01
CA MET A 112 -10.83 -0.32 -7.39
C MET A 112 -9.76 -0.55 -8.47
N PRO A 113 -8.49 -0.22 -8.19
CA PRO A 113 -7.40 -0.52 -9.12
C PRO A 113 -7.22 -2.03 -9.27
N ALA A 114 -6.68 -2.43 -10.42
CA ALA A 114 -6.39 -3.84 -10.68
C ALA A 114 -5.24 -4.33 -9.81
N ASN A 115 -5.30 -5.61 -9.45
CA ASN A 115 -4.21 -6.32 -8.78
C ASN A 115 -3.96 -7.62 -9.54
N SER A 116 -2.72 -7.86 -9.98
CA SER A 116 -2.37 -9.06 -10.75
C SER A 116 -2.61 -10.37 -10.01
N ASN A 117 -2.65 -10.35 -8.67
CA ASN A 117 -2.93 -11.52 -7.85
C ASN A 117 -4.43 -11.73 -7.60
N ILE A 118 -5.28 -10.76 -7.96
CA ILE A 118 -6.74 -10.84 -7.86
C ILE A 118 -7.34 -10.65 -9.26
N PRO A 119 -7.49 -11.73 -10.04
CA PRO A 119 -7.95 -11.61 -11.43
C PRO A 119 -9.42 -11.15 -11.53
N ASP A 120 -10.24 -11.42 -10.50
CA ASP A 120 -11.64 -10.98 -10.45
C ASP A 120 -12.14 -10.85 -9.00
N MET A 121 -12.35 -9.61 -8.56
CA MET A 121 -12.85 -9.32 -7.22
C MET A 121 -14.33 -9.70 -7.03
N ASN A 122 -15.14 -9.70 -8.09
CA ASN A 122 -16.55 -10.10 -8.01
C ASN A 122 -16.73 -11.58 -7.66
N ASN A 123 -15.69 -12.39 -7.88
CA ASN A 123 -15.69 -13.80 -7.56
C ASN A 123 -14.84 -14.16 -6.33
N HIS A 124 -14.28 -13.16 -5.63
CA HIS A 124 -13.40 -13.35 -4.49
C HIS A 124 -14.09 -14.10 -3.34
N ALA A 125 -13.36 -15.00 -2.67
CA ALA A 125 -13.94 -15.90 -1.66
C ALA A 125 -14.55 -15.15 -0.47
N VAL A 126 -13.83 -14.16 0.05
CA VAL A 126 -14.29 -13.31 1.17
C VAL A 126 -15.54 -12.53 0.79
N GLN A 127 -15.61 -11.99 -0.44
CA GLN A 127 -16.72 -11.13 -0.84
C GLN A 127 -18.05 -11.89 -0.79
N LYS A 128 -18.10 -13.12 -1.30
CA LYS A 128 -19.33 -13.94 -1.29
C LYS A 128 -19.88 -14.13 0.13
N GLN A 129 -19.00 -14.24 1.12
CA GLN A 129 -19.42 -14.37 2.52
C GLN A 129 -19.88 -13.03 3.10
N VAL A 130 -19.19 -11.93 2.80
CA VAL A 130 -19.60 -10.58 3.19
C VAL A 130 -21.01 -10.28 2.65
N GLU A 131 -21.29 -10.59 1.38
CA GLU A 131 -22.62 -10.40 0.79
C GLU A 131 -23.71 -11.20 1.51
N LYS A 132 -23.41 -12.46 1.89
CA LYS A 132 -24.36 -13.33 2.61
C LYS A 132 -24.72 -12.78 3.98
N LEU A 133 -23.76 -12.25 4.73
CA LEU A 133 -23.96 -11.75 6.10
C LEU A 133 -24.54 -10.33 6.12
N THR A 134 -24.06 -9.47 5.23
CA THR A 134 -24.48 -8.06 5.20
C THR A 134 -25.77 -7.86 4.43
N GLY A 135 -26.13 -8.76 3.51
CA GLY A 135 -27.25 -8.60 2.58
C GLY A 135 -26.99 -7.59 1.45
N ILE A 136 -25.77 -7.05 1.35
CA ILE A 136 -25.38 -6.04 0.37
C ILE A 136 -24.58 -6.73 -0.73
N LYS A 137 -25.01 -6.58 -1.98
CA LYS A 137 -24.25 -7.06 -3.14
C LYS A 137 -23.32 -5.97 -3.66
N VAL A 138 -22.17 -6.36 -4.20
CA VAL A 138 -21.22 -5.42 -4.79
C VAL A 138 -20.86 -5.82 -6.21
N ASN A 139 -20.81 -4.83 -7.09
CA ASN A 139 -20.23 -4.94 -8.41
C ASN A 139 -18.92 -4.17 -8.46
N PHE A 140 -17.81 -4.89 -8.50
CA PHE A 140 -16.47 -4.32 -8.62
C PHE A 140 -16.16 -3.94 -10.06
N ILE A 141 -15.78 -2.68 -10.23
CA ILE A 141 -15.31 -2.11 -11.49
C ILE A 141 -13.79 -2.01 -11.41
N THR A 142 -13.12 -2.93 -12.10
CA THR A 142 -11.65 -3.02 -12.11
C THR A 142 -11.11 -2.78 -13.52
N PRO A 143 -10.21 -1.81 -13.73
CA PRO A 143 -9.62 -1.57 -15.04
C PRO A 143 -8.63 -2.68 -15.42
N PRO A 144 -8.15 -2.75 -16.67
CA PRO A 144 -7.04 -3.63 -17.02
C PRO A 144 -5.77 -3.27 -16.24
N ILE A 145 -4.96 -4.27 -15.92
CA ILE A 145 -3.67 -4.10 -15.24
C ILE A 145 -2.77 -3.14 -16.05
N GLY A 146 -2.20 -2.15 -15.37
CA GLY A 146 -1.33 -1.12 -15.96
C GLY A 146 -2.08 0.05 -16.59
N GLN A 147 -3.42 0.08 -16.53
CA GLN A 147 -4.25 1.19 -17.03
C GLN A 147 -5.03 1.89 -15.90
N GLU A 148 -4.69 1.63 -14.64
CA GLU A 148 -5.43 2.12 -13.48
C GLU A 148 -5.46 3.65 -13.42
N ALA A 149 -4.33 4.30 -13.73
CA ALA A 149 -4.22 5.76 -13.71
C ALA A 149 -5.06 6.44 -14.80
N ASP A 150 -5.00 5.93 -16.03
CA ASP A 150 -5.78 6.45 -17.16
C ASP A 150 -7.28 6.19 -16.96
N ALA A 151 -7.65 5.01 -16.47
CA ALA A 151 -9.04 4.65 -16.20
C ALA A 151 -9.63 5.49 -15.06
N PHE A 152 -8.87 5.72 -13.98
CA PHE A 152 -9.29 6.60 -12.89
C PHE A 152 -9.48 8.04 -13.40
N THR A 153 -8.54 8.56 -14.19
CA THR A 153 -8.64 9.91 -14.77
C THR A 153 -9.87 10.03 -15.67
N LEU A 154 -10.15 9.01 -16.48
CA LEU A 154 -11.34 8.98 -17.33
C LEU A 154 -12.64 8.98 -16.51
N MET A 155 -12.74 8.13 -15.48
CA MET A 155 -13.90 8.06 -14.58
C MET A 155 -14.17 9.41 -13.89
N ILE A 156 -13.14 10.04 -13.33
CA ILE A 156 -13.28 11.35 -12.68
C ILE A 156 -13.68 12.43 -13.69
N SER A 157 -13.09 12.42 -14.90
CA SER A 157 -13.35 13.46 -15.91
C SER A 157 -14.69 13.31 -16.63
N SER A 158 -15.23 12.10 -16.78
CA SER A 158 -16.58 11.89 -17.32
C SER A 158 -17.66 12.32 -16.33
N GLY A 159 -17.35 12.25 -15.03
CA GLY A 159 -18.30 12.48 -13.96
C GLY A 159 -19.26 11.32 -13.76
N ASP A 160 -19.01 10.14 -14.34
CA ASP A 160 -19.80 8.93 -14.08
C ASP A 160 -19.12 8.17 -12.94
N LEU A 161 -19.52 8.50 -11.71
CA LEU A 161 -18.87 7.97 -10.50
C LEU A 161 -19.60 6.73 -9.97
N PRO A 162 -18.88 5.69 -9.50
CA PRO A 162 -19.47 4.55 -8.79
C PRO A 162 -19.94 4.99 -7.39
N ASP A 163 -20.58 4.11 -6.61
CA ASP A 163 -20.93 4.43 -5.21
C ASP A 163 -19.69 4.62 -4.32
N ILE A 164 -18.69 3.76 -4.50
CA ILE A 164 -17.48 3.74 -3.67
C ILE A 164 -16.23 3.66 -4.55
N ILE A 165 -15.17 4.36 -4.11
CA ILE A 165 -13.84 4.29 -4.71
C ILE A 165 -12.84 3.80 -3.65
N ILE A 166 -12.17 2.68 -3.93
CA ILE A 166 -11.01 2.20 -3.18
C ILE A 166 -9.75 2.88 -3.71
N GLU A 167 -8.84 3.24 -2.81
CA GLU A 167 -7.69 4.13 -3.07
C GLU A 167 -8.09 5.51 -3.64
N PRO A 168 -9.04 6.22 -3.00
CA PRO A 168 -9.54 7.52 -3.48
C PRO A 168 -8.47 8.62 -3.46
N GLY A 169 -7.35 8.42 -2.75
CA GLY A 169 -6.18 9.29 -2.77
C GLY A 169 -5.50 9.42 -4.13
N ARG A 170 -5.89 8.62 -5.13
CA ARG A 170 -5.54 8.79 -6.55
C ARG A 170 -6.09 10.10 -7.14
N TYR A 171 -7.10 10.70 -6.50
CA TYR A 171 -7.59 12.02 -6.88
C TYR A 171 -6.43 13.03 -6.82
N PRO A 172 -6.22 13.86 -7.85
CA PRO A 172 -5.21 14.91 -7.81
C PRO A 172 -5.44 15.84 -6.60
N GLY A 173 -4.49 15.81 -5.68
CA GLY A 173 -4.59 16.52 -4.41
C GLY A 173 -5.18 15.75 -3.24
N GLY A 174 -5.36 14.44 -3.42
CA GLY A 174 -5.80 13.51 -2.41
C GLY A 174 -7.30 13.56 -2.14
N LEU A 175 -7.70 12.81 -1.11
CA LEU A 175 -9.09 12.62 -0.74
C LEU A 175 -9.83 13.94 -0.45
N GLU A 176 -9.16 14.88 0.21
CA GLU A 176 -9.75 16.18 0.56
C GLU A 176 -10.05 17.06 -0.66
N ALA A 177 -9.15 17.08 -1.65
CA ALA A 177 -9.44 17.77 -2.91
C ALA A 177 -10.66 17.17 -3.61
N GLY A 178 -10.77 15.83 -3.62
CA GLY A 178 -11.93 15.16 -4.20
C GLY A 178 -13.26 15.47 -3.50
N VAL A 179 -13.25 15.67 -2.17
CA VAL A 179 -14.45 16.12 -1.44
C VAL A 179 -14.78 17.59 -1.79
N ASN A 180 -13.77 18.46 -1.79
CA ASN A 180 -13.97 19.89 -2.08
C ASN A 180 -14.44 20.14 -3.53
N ASP A 181 -14.05 19.26 -4.45
CA ASP A 181 -14.45 19.31 -5.87
C ASP A 181 -15.77 18.56 -6.16
N GLY A 182 -16.39 17.98 -5.12
CA GLY A 182 -17.68 17.31 -5.21
C GLY A 182 -17.64 15.92 -5.85
N ALA A 183 -16.47 15.29 -5.93
CA ALA A 183 -16.37 13.89 -6.34
C ALA A 183 -16.73 12.93 -5.18
N TYR A 184 -16.36 13.29 -3.95
CA TYR A 184 -16.56 12.48 -2.75
C TYR A 184 -17.44 13.20 -1.71
N LEU A 185 -18.14 12.42 -0.88
CA LEU A 185 -18.90 12.96 0.25
C LEU A 185 -17.98 13.32 1.42
N ASP A 186 -18.31 14.39 2.14
CA ASP A 186 -17.81 14.61 3.49
C ASP A 186 -18.58 13.69 4.45
N LEU A 187 -17.88 12.76 5.10
CA LEU A 187 -18.50 11.77 5.97
C LEU A 187 -18.51 12.19 7.44
N THR A 188 -18.03 13.39 7.79
CA THR A 188 -17.84 13.84 9.17
C THR A 188 -19.09 13.65 10.03
N ASP A 189 -20.23 14.17 9.57
CA ASP A 189 -21.51 14.07 10.30
C ASP A 189 -22.19 12.70 10.16
N LEU A 190 -21.73 11.87 9.22
CA LEU A 190 -22.28 10.54 8.96
C LEU A 190 -21.54 9.45 9.73
N MET A 191 -20.25 9.63 10.04
CA MET A 191 -19.38 8.56 10.51
C MET A 191 -19.84 7.99 11.86
N GLU A 192 -20.10 8.85 12.86
CA GLU A 192 -20.53 8.39 14.19
C GLU A 192 -21.87 7.66 14.16
N LYS A 193 -22.79 8.09 13.27
CA LYS A 193 -24.13 7.53 13.18
C LYS A 193 -24.17 6.26 12.33
N ASN A 194 -23.42 6.21 11.24
CA ASN A 194 -23.57 5.18 10.21
C ASN A 194 -22.43 4.16 10.19
N ALA A 195 -21.33 4.44 10.89
CA ALA A 195 -20.18 3.55 10.99
C ALA A 195 -19.70 3.42 12.45
N PRO A 196 -20.53 2.79 13.33
CA PRO A 196 -20.22 2.67 14.75
C PRO A 196 -18.94 1.85 15.01
N ASN A 197 -18.68 0.79 14.23
CA ASN A 197 -17.50 -0.04 14.43
C ASN A 197 -16.23 0.73 14.05
N TYR A 198 -16.22 1.36 12.88
CA TYR A 198 -15.09 2.19 12.44
C TYR A 198 -14.82 3.33 13.43
N SER A 199 -15.88 4.04 13.84
CA SER A 199 -15.77 5.16 14.78
C SER A 199 -15.21 4.70 16.12
N GLN A 200 -15.69 3.58 16.67
CA GLN A 200 -15.20 3.02 17.93
C GLN A 200 -13.73 2.61 17.82
N TRP A 201 -13.35 1.86 16.78
CA TRP A 201 -11.97 1.39 16.60
C TRP A 201 -10.97 2.52 16.37
N ARG A 202 -11.36 3.51 15.56
CA ARG A 202 -10.55 4.70 15.30
C ARG A 202 -10.30 5.50 16.58
N ASN A 203 -11.33 5.67 17.41
CA ASN A 203 -11.26 6.49 18.62
C ASN A 203 -10.65 5.75 19.82
N SER A 204 -10.37 4.45 19.71
CA SER A 204 -9.78 3.68 20.82
C SER A 204 -8.29 3.97 21.02
N ASP A 205 -7.61 4.60 20.05
CA ASP A 205 -6.19 4.97 20.13
C ASP A 205 -5.93 6.32 19.44
N GLU A 206 -5.10 7.15 20.07
CA GLU A 206 -4.81 8.51 19.59
C GLU A 206 -4.05 8.54 18.27
N THR A 207 -3.17 7.55 18.02
CA THR A 207 -2.44 7.44 16.74
C THR A 207 -3.40 7.10 15.61
N ARG A 208 -4.34 6.17 15.84
CA ARG A 208 -5.42 5.84 14.90
C ARG A 208 -6.24 7.08 14.58
N ARG A 209 -6.71 7.80 15.61
CA ARG A 209 -7.48 9.05 15.47
C ARG A 209 -6.74 10.10 14.64
N LYS A 210 -5.49 10.43 15.04
CA LYS A 210 -4.70 11.51 14.42
C LYS A 210 -4.33 11.25 12.96
N THR A 211 -4.14 9.99 12.58
CA THR A 211 -3.73 9.60 11.22
C THR A 211 -4.90 9.44 10.23
N THR A 212 -6.14 9.52 10.70
CA THR A 212 -7.37 9.30 9.92
C THR A 212 -8.34 10.48 9.99
N VAL A 213 -7.80 11.69 10.13
CA VAL A 213 -8.53 12.96 10.15
C VAL A 213 -7.74 14.01 9.39
N THR A 214 -8.43 14.95 8.75
CA THR A 214 -7.77 16.10 8.13
C THR A 214 -7.28 17.10 9.18
N ASP A 215 -6.54 18.11 8.73
CA ASP A 215 -6.06 19.19 9.60
C ASP A 215 -7.22 20.01 10.20
N GLU A 216 -8.35 20.05 9.51
CA GLU A 216 -9.60 20.75 9.87
C GLU A 216 -10.54 19.87 10.72
N GLY A 217 -10.15 18.63 11.03
CA GLY A 217 -10.97 17.74 11.84
C GLY A 217 -12.00 16.92 11.05
N ARG A 218 -11.94 16.89 9.72
CA ARG A 218 -12.92 16.19 8.87
C ARG A 218 -12.61 14.71 8.73
N LEU A 219 -13.66 13.90 8.62
CA LEU A 219 -13.59 12.46 8.33
C LEU A 219 -14.08 12.25 6.90
N LEU A 220 -13.16 11.92 5.99
CA LEU A 220 -13.45 11.92 4.55
C LEU A 220 -13.59 10.52 3.94
N GLY A 221 -13.28 9.49 4.71
CA GLY A 221 -13.24 8.12 4.22
C GLY A 221 -12.99 7.09 5.32
N PHE A 222 -12.99 5.83 4.91
CA PHE A 222 -12.58 4.70 5.73
C PHE A 222 -11.13 4.36 5.43
N TYR A 223 -10.37 4.02 6.48
CA TYR A 223 -8.93 3.80 6.39
C TYR A 223 -8.58 2.44 6.98
N GLY A 224 -7.63 1.71 6.40
CA GLY A 224 -7.05 0.56 7.08
C GLY A 224 -6.36 0.97 8.38
N ILE A 225 -6.69 0.29 9.49
CA ILE A 225 -6.18 0.63 10.82
C ILE A 225 -5.85 -0.64 11.61
N ALA A 226 -4.58 -0.84 11.93
CA ALA A 226 -4.09 -2.01 12.64
C ALA A 226 -4.23 -1.92 14.18
N PRO A 227 -4.27 -3.08 14.87
CA PRO A 227 -4.20 -3.15 16.33
C PRO A 227 -2.88 -2.60 16.89
N TYR A 228 -1.82 -2.65 16.11
CA TYR A 228 -0.45 -2.28 16.51
C TYR A 228 0.23 -1.51 15.39
N SER A 229 1.36 -0.86 15.69
CA SER A 229 2.28 -0.44 14.64
C SER A 229 2.91 -1.69 14.04
N GLU A 230 2.78 -1.88 12.73
CA GLU A 230 3.36 -3.07 12.08
C GLU A 230 4.88 -3.05 12.16
N TRP A 231 5.50 -4.22 12.06
CA TRP A 231 6.95 -4.31 11.96
C TRP A 231 7.47 -3.82 10.62
N THR A 232 8.68 -3.27 10.59
CA THR A 232 9.40 -2.89 9.36
C THR A 232 9.41 -4.07 8.39
N TRP A 233 8.86 -3.85 7.20
CA TRP A 233 8.54 -4.92 6.25
C TRP A 233 9.57 -5.06 5.13
N PHE A 234 10.51 -4.12 4.98
CA PHE A 234 11.43 -4.04 3.85
C PHE A 234 12.86 -3.76 4.30
N GLY A 235 13.85 -4.48 3.77
CA GLY A 235 15.25 -4.37 4.19
C GLY A 235 16.22 -5.23 3.37
N MET A 236 17.45 -5.37 3.87
CA MET A 236 18.51 -6.16 3.24
C MET A 236 18.45 -7.62 3.68
N LEU A 237 18.39 -8.55 2.72
CA LEU A 237 18.34 -9.98 2.96
C LEU A 237 19.53 -10.67 2.29
N ILE A 238 20.21 -11.54 3.03
CA ILE A 238 21.44 -12.23 2.58
C ILE A 238 21.19 -13.75 2.60
N LYS A 239 21.45 -14.43 1.48
CA LYS A 239 21.44 -15.91 1.47
C LYS A 239 22.47 -16.45 2.46
N GLN A 240 22.06 -17.40 3.30
CA GLN A 240 22.95 -18.03 4.28
C GLN A 240 24.16 -18.69 3.60
N GLU A 241 23.93 -19.37 2.47
CA GLU A 241 25.01 -19.99 1.71
C GLU A 241 26.06 -18.99 1.17
N ALA A 242 25.70 -17.71 0.99
CA ALA A 242 26.66 -16.69 0.59
C ALA A 242 27.58 -16.28 1.75
N LEU A 243 27.05 -16.21 2.98
CA LEU A 243 27.87 -16.04 4.18
C LEU A 243 28.83 -17.23 4.36
N ASP A 244 28.33 -18.45 4.17
CA ASP A 244 29.12 -19.68 4.31
C ASP A 244 30.26 -19.74 3.27
N LYS A 245 29.98 -19.42 2.00
CA LYS A 245 30.98 -19.41 0.91
C LYS A 245 32.05 -18.33 1.09
N THR A 246 31.68 -17.16 1.62
CA THR A 246 32.61 -16.04 1.82
C THR A 246 33.38 -16.12 3.15
N GLY A 247 32.84 -16.87 4.12
CA GLY A 247 33.36 -16.96 5.49
C GLY A 247 33.24 -15.64 6.27
N LEU A 248 32.37 -14.74 5.84
CA LEU A 248 32.16 -13.43 6.44
C LEU A 248 30.94 -13.43 7.36
N ALA A 249 30.97 -12.56 8.37
CA ALA A 249 29.78 -12.24 9.16
C ALA A 249 28.82 -11.35 8.36
N VAL A 250 27.60 -11.14 8.88
CA VAL A 250 26.64 -10.19 8.31
C VAL A 250 27.28 -8.78 8.32
N PRO A 251 27.42 -8.12 7.16
CA PRO A 251 28.05 -6.80 7.05
C PRO A 251 27.16 -5.70 7.67
N ASN A 252 27.81 -4.72 8.31
CA ASN A 252 27.16 -3.58 8.96
C ASN A 252 27.56 -2.24 8.31
N THR A 253 28.83 -2.04 8.00
CA THR A 253 29.30 -0.78 7.38
C THR A 253 29.30 -0.86 5.86
N ILE A 254 29.23 0.28 5.17
CA ILE A 254 29.37 0.32 3.69
C ILE A 254 30.64 -0.41 3.21
N ASP A 255 31.76 -0.26 3.92
CA ASP A 255 33.03 -0.93 3.58
C ASP A 255 32.95 -2.45 3.77
N GLU A 256 32.27 -2.92 4.82
CA GLU A 256 32.02 -4.34 5.04
C GLU A 256 31.07 -4.91 3.98
N TRP A 257 30.05 -4.15 3.56
CA TRP A 257 29.16 -4.53 2.46
C TRP A 257 29.92 -4.62 1.14
N HIS A 258 30.78 -3.65 0.84
CA HIS A 258 31.65 -3.70 -0.35
C HIS A 258 32.55 -4.94 -0.34
N THR A 259 33.17 -5.24 0.81
CA THR A 259 34.00 -6.44 1.00
C THR A 259 33.19 -7.72 0.80
N PHE A 260 32.00 -7.79 1.39
CA PHE A 260 31.10 -8.94 1.27
C PHE A 260 30.69 -9.18 -0.18
N LEU A 261 30.20 -8.16 -0.87
CA LEU A 261 29.76 -8.25 -2.27
C LEU A 261 30.92 -8.64 -3.19
N THR A 262 32.12 -8.11 -2.95
CA THR A 262 33.33 -8.48 -3.70
C THR A 262 33.67 -9.96 -3.51
N LYS A 263 33.70 -10.45 -2.27
CA LYS A 263 33.94 -11.87 -2.02
C LYS A 263 32.83 -12.78 -2.54
N ALA A 264 31.58 -12.35 -2.47
CA ALA A 264 30.46 -13.09 -3.06
C ALA A 264 30.65 -13.22 -4.58
N LYS A 265 31.09 -12.14 -5.24
CA LYS A 265 31.44 -12.21 -6.66
C LYS A 265 32.57 -13.20 -6.96
N GLU A 266 33.64 -13.18 -6.18
CA GLU A 266 34.74 -14.15 -6.27
C GLU A 266 34.27 -15.59 -6.04
N ALA A 267 33.25 -15.78 -5.18
CA ALA A 267 32.61 -17.06 -4.90
C ALA A 267 31.58 -17.51 -5.97
N GLY A 268 31.41 -16.74 -7.06
CA GLY A 268 30.62 -17.12 -8.23
C GLY A 268 29.27 -16.41 -8.41
N TYR A 269 28.88 -15.53 -7.48
CA TYR A 269 27.68 -14.71 -7.63
C TYR A 269 27.93 -13.59 -8.66
N LYS A 270 27.44 -13.72 -9.90
CA LYS A 270 27.74 -12.77 -10.98
C LYS A 270 27.17 -11.37 -10.76
N ALA A 271 26.08 -11.27 -10.01
CA ALA A 271 25.39 -10.04 -9.65
C ALA A 271 25.06 -10.11 -8.15
N PRO A 272 26.08 -10.00 -7.27
CA PRO A 272 25.91 -10.35 -5.86
C PRO A 272 24.84 -9.52 -5.16
N LEU A 273 24.65 -8.25 -5.54
CA LEU A 273 23.54 -7.42 -5.10
C LEU A 273 22.49 -7.27 -6.20
N ASN A 274 21.28 -7.76 -5.93
CA ASN A 274 20.11 -7.47 -6.75
C ASN A 274 19.60 -6.06 -6.46
N TYR A 275 19.90 -5.15 -7.37
CA TYR A 275 19.58 -3.74 -7.34
C TYR A 275 18.51 -3.40 -8.38
N GLY A 276 17.70 -2.38 -8.11
CA GLY A 276 16.57 -2.01 -8.96
C GLY A 276 16.26 -0.52 -8.91
N SER A 277 15.67 0.01 -9.97
CA SER A 277 15.22 1.41 -10.04
C SER A 277 13.69 1.52 -10.16
N THR A 278 13.10 0.62 -10.92
CA THR A 278 11.66 0.45 -11.24
C THR A 278 10.76 0.19 -10.03
N TYR A 279 11.34 -0.21 -8.90
CA TYR A 279 10.61 -0.44 -7.64
C TYR A 279 11.22 0.38 -6.47
N GLY A 280 11.93 1.47 -6.81
CA GLY A 280 12.45 2.45 -5.85
C GLY A 280 13.78 2.11 -5.18
N GLN A 281 14.43 0.96 -5.45
CA GLN A 281 15.64 0.53 -4.73
C GLN A 281 16.85 1.46 -4.92
N ILE A 282 16.87 2.24 -6.01
CA ILE A 282 17.84 3.32 -6.22
C ILE A 282 17.82 4.35 -5.08
N PHE A 283 16.71 4.42 -4.34
CA PHE A 283 16.50 5.39 -3.28
C PHE A 283 15.77 4.90 -2.03
N THR A 284 15.46 3.63 -1.82
CA THR A 284 14.76 3.12 -0.60
C THR A 284 15.18 3.66 0.79
N GLY A 285 16.36 4.27 0.94
CA GLY A 285 16.91 4.71 2.22
C GLY A 285 17.74 3.62 2.90
N ILE A 286 17.88 2.46 2.27
CA ILE A 286 18.65 1.34 2.78
C ILE A 286 20.15 1.62 2.65
N ILE A 287 20.68 1.74 1.43
CA ILE A 287 22.11 1.99 1.19
C ILE A 287 22.41 3.49 1.29
N ASN A 288 21.57 4.30 0.64
CA ASN A 288 21.68 5.76 0.62
C ASN A 288 21.49 6.38 2.02
N GLY A 289 20.73 5.74 2.91
CA GLY A 289 20.52 6.17 4.30
C GLY A 289 21.80 6.27 5.13
N ALA A 290 22.82 5.44 4.84
CA ALA A 290 24.14 5.53 5.49
C ALA A 290 24.80 6.92 5.28
N TYR A 291 24.45 7.60 4.20
CA TYR A 291 24.93 8.93 3.84
C TYR A 291 23.97 10.04 4.28
N GLY A 292 22.88 9.70 4.99
CA GLY A 292 21.79 10.63 5.28
C GLY A 292 20.96 11.01 4.05
N VAL A 293 21.14 10.31 2.93
CA VAL A 293 20.43 10.51 1.67
C VAL A 293 19.21 9.59 1.72
N TRP A 294 18.08 10.04 2.22
CA TRP A 294 16.86 9.22 2.31
C TRP A 294 16.08 9.20 0.98
N ASP A 295 14.98 8.44 0.89
CA ASP A 295 14.29 8.17 -0.38
C ASP A 295 13.79 9.40 -1.12
N TRP A 296 13.03 10.21 -0.40
CA TRP A 296 12.42 11.40 -0.96
C TRP A 296 12.45 12.53 0.06
N THR A 297 11.39 12.67 0.84
CA THR A 297 11.32 13.57 1.99
C THR A 297 11.58 12.82 3.28
N PHE A 298 12.26 13.47 4.21
CA PHE A 298 12.55 12.94 5.54
C PHE A 298 12.61 14.08 6.57
N LEU A 299 12.60 13.74 7.86
CA LEU A 299 12.83 14.69 8.95
C LEU A 299 14.32 14.76 9.26
N ASP A 300 14.89 15.96 9.16
CA ASP A 300 16.28 16.24 9.57
C ASP A 300 16.45 16.14 11.10
N GLY A 301 17.69 16.30 11.58
CA GLY A 301 17.99 16.25 13.02
C GLY A 301 17.30 17.34 13.86
N ASN A 302 16.66 18.32 13.24
CA ASN A 302 15.86 19.37 13.89
C ASN A 302 14.35 19.14 13.74
N GLY A 303 13.94 18.01 13.15
CA GLY A 303 12.53 17.70 12.86
C GLY A 303 11.94 18.50 11.70
N LYS A 304 12.78 19.08 10.82
CA LYS A 304 12.33 19.79 9.62
C LYS A 304 12.33 18.89 8.39
N VAL A 305 11.43 19.15 7.46
CA VAL A 305 11.42 18.41 6.19
C VAL A 305 12.66 18.76 5.38
N ALA A 306 13.36 17.73 4.91
CA ALA A 306 14.47 17.82 3.99
C ALA A 306 14.31 16.85 2.83
N TRP A 307 15.00 17.12 1.71
CA TRP A 307 14.96 16.28 0.51
C TRP A 307 16.23 15.43 0.42
N GLY A 308 16.08 14.12 0.48
CA GLY A 308 17.16 13.14 0.49
C GLY A 308 18.16 13.29 -0.67
N PRO A 309 17.70 13.46 -1.93
CA PRO A 309 18.60 13.67 -3.06
C PRO A 309 19.48 14.92 -2.98
N ALA A 310 19.13 15.94 -2.19
CA ALA A 310 19.92 17.17 -2.04
C ALA A 310 20.86 17.16 -0.81
N GLN A 311 21.06 16.01 -0.18
CA GLN A 311 21.85 15.94 1.04
C GLN A 311 23.36 16.07 0.78
N PRO A 312 24.13 16.63 1.74
CA PRO A 312 25.55 16.94 1.52
C PRO A 312 26.39 15.74 1.07
N LYS A 313 26.07 14.54 1.56
CA LYS A 313 26.81 13.31 1.23
C LYS A 313 26.26 12.52 0.02
N ALA A 314 25.34 13.11 -0.76
CA ALA A 314 24.79 12.45 -1.94
C ALA A 314 25.85 12.20 -3.02
N LYS A 315 26.88 13.06 -3.11
CA LYS A 315 27.98 12.88 -4.04
C LYS A 315 28.82 11.65 -3.68
N GLU A 316 29.10 11.43 -2.40
CA GLU A 316 29.81 10.25 -1.89
C GLU A 316 29.00 8.98 -2.12
N TYR A 317 27.69 9.00 -1.82
CA TYR A 317 26.79 7.88 -2.13
C TYR A 317 26.86 7.50 -3.61
N LEU A 318 26.72 8.49 -4.50
CA LEU A 318 26.77 8.30 -5.95
C LEU A 318 28.12 7.73 -6.40
N ALA A 319 29.23 8.19 -5.80
CA ALA A 319 30.56 7.65 -6.07
C ALA A 319 30.66 6.16 -5.69
N THR A 320 30.16 5.79 -4.51
CA THR A 320 30.14 4.39 -4.05
C THR A 320 29.30 3.51 -4.97
N MET A 321 28.10 3.95 -5.35
CA MET A 321 27.25 3.15 -6.24
C MET A 321 27.81 3.06 -7.66
N GLN A 322 28.43 4.13 -8.18
CA GLN A 322 29.16 4.09 -9.45
C GLN A 322 30.33 3.10 -9.39
N GLN A 323 31.07 3.07 -8.28
CA GLN A 323 32.13 2.09 -8.05
C GLN A 323 31.58 0.65 -8.07
N TRP A 324 30.54 0.38 -7.30
CA TRP A 324 29.93 -0.96 -7.22
C TRP A 324 29.38 -1.42 -8.58
N ASN A 325 28.80 -0.50 -9.36
CA ASN A 325 28.37 -0.78 -10.73
C ASN A 325 29.56 -1.12 -11.63
N LYS A 326 30.64 -0.31 -11.61
CA LYS A 326 31.85 -0.54 -12.41
C LYS A 326 32.55 -1.85 -12.07
N GLU A 327 32.54 -2.22 -10.80
CA GLU A 327 33.08 -3.49 -10.31
C GLU A 327 32.16 -4.67 -10.60
N GLY A 328 30.94 -4.43 -11.13
CA GLY A 328 29.94 -5.43 -11.45
C GLY A 328 29.42 -6.16 -10.22
N LEU A 329 29.21 -5.43 -9.12
CA LEU A 329 28.56 -5.91 -7.90
C LEU A 329 27.03 -5.83 -7.99
N LEU A 330 26.52 -5.02 -8.93
CA LEU A 330 25.08 -4.88 -9.23
C LEU A 330 24.70 -5.75 -10.43
N ASN A 331 23.42 -6.14 -10.53
CA ASN A 331 22.89 -6.75 -11.76
C ASN A 331 22.93 -5.77 -12.94
N PRO A 332 23.39 -6.16 -14.15
CA PRO A 332 23.62 -5.23 -15.26
C PRO A 332 22.37 -4.46 -15.75
N ASP A 333 21.20 -5.01 -15.51
CA ASP A 333 19.89 -4.50 -15.94
C ASP A 333 19.15 -3.75 -14.81
N TRP A 334 19.83 -3.37 -13.72
CA TRP A 334 19.20 -2.71 -12.55
C TRP A 334 18.38 -1.46 -12.89
N ALA A 335 18.73 -0.77 -13.99
CA ALA A 335 18.03 0.43 -14.45
C ALA A 335 16.71 0.14 -15.17
N THR A 336 16.46 -1.11 -15.61
CA THR A 336 15.31 -1.47 -16.45
C THR A 336 14.57 -2.73 -16.00
N ALA A 337 15.14 -3.54 -15.10
CA ALA A 337 14.59 -4.81 -14.70
C ALA A 337 13.23 -4.65 -13.99
N ASP A 338 12.20 -5.34 -14.47
CA ASP A 338 10.90 -5.37 -13.77
C ASP A 338 10.93 -6.28 -12.53
N PHE A 339 9.82 -6.30 -11.78
CA PHE A 339 9.70 -7.13 -10.58
C PHE A 339 9.97 -8.61 -10.85
N ASN A 340 9.40 -9.17 -11.93
CA ASN A 340 9.54 -10.59 -12.25
C ASN A 340 10.98 -10.94 -12.63
N GLN A 341 11.64 -10.08 -13.40
CA GLN A 341 13.05 -10.23 -13.76
C GLN A 341 13.94 -10.18 -12.51
N ARG A 342 13.65 -9.28 -11.57
CA ARG A 342 14.38 -9.20 -10.29
C ARG A 342 14.15 -10.42 -9.41
N MET A 343 12.92 -10.91 -9.29
CA MET A 343 12.61 -12.15 -8.55
C MET A 343 13.30 -13.37 -9.17
N ALA A 344 13.24 -13.50 -10.50
CA ALA A 344 13.94 -14.57 -11.23
C ALA A 344 15.46 -14.51 -11.02
N SER A 345 16.04 -13.31 -11.01
CA SER A 345 17.44 -13.10 -10.67
C SER A 345 17.75 -13.45 -9.22
N ALA A 346 16.87 -13.13 -8.27
CA ALA A 346 17.06 -13.41 -6.85
C ALA A 346 17.11 -14.92 -6.55
N ILE A 347 16.25 -15.73 -7.17
CA ILE A 347 16.27 -17.19 -7.01
C ILE A 347 17.43 -17.88 -7.74
N SER A 348 18.07 -17.18 -8.69
CA SER A 348 19.21 -17.73 -9.43
C SER A 348 20.44 -17.91 -8.52
N GLY A 349 21.42 -18.69 -8.99
CA GLY A 349 22.74 -18.80 -8.36
C GLY A 349 23.62 -17.55 -8.51
N ASP A 350 23.16 -16.51 -9.19
CA ASP A 350 23.95 -15.31 -9.49
C ASP A 350 23.80 -14.20 -8.43
N THR A 351 22.74 -14.26 -7.60
CA THR A 351 22.42 -13.26 -6.57
C THR A 351 22.73 -13.79 -5.16
N ALA A 352 23.42 -13.00 -4.34
CA ALA A 352 23.67 -13.28 -2.92
C ALA A 352 22.77 -12.46 -1.97
N VAL A 353 22.42 -11.25 -2.38
CA VAL A 353 21.73 -10.24 -1.56
C VAL A 353 20.54 -9.67 -2.32
N MET A 354 19.42 -9.53 -1.61
CA MET A 354 18.19 -8.93 -2.13
C MET A 354 17.68 -7.83 -1.19
N MET A 355 17.19 -6.74 -1.76
CA MET A 355 16.43 -5.71 -1.05
C MET A 355 14.94 -6.00 -1.24
N ASP A 356 14.32 -6.63 -0.24
CA ASP A 356 12.90 -6.98 -0.27
C ASP A 356 12.34 -7.22 1.14
N SER A 357 11.07 -7.61 1.20
CA SER A 357 10.42 -8.17 2.36
C SER A 357 10.87 -9.60 2.66
N PRO A 358 11.10 -9.96 3.94
CA PRO A 358 11.50 -11.32 4.30
C PRO A 358 10.40 -12.32 3.98
N ASP A 359 9.13 -11.90 3.97
CA ASP A 359 7.96 -12.73 3.64
C ASP A 359 7.99 -13.22 2.19
N THR A 360 8.23 -12.28 1.27
CA THR A 360 8.37 -12.59 -0.16
C THR A 360 9.55 -13.52 -0.36
N MET A 361 10.69 -13.21 0.27
CA MET A 361 11.87 -14.06 0.15
C MET A 361 11.72 -15.40 0.88
N TRP A 362 10.91 -15.49 1.92
CA TRP A 362 10.59 -16.76 2.54
C TRP A 362 9.83 -17.65 1.56
N SER A 363 8.85 -17.12 0.81
CA SER A 363 8.22 -17.93 -0.24
C SER A 363 9.20 -18.29 -1.37
N TYR A 364 9.92 -17.32 -1.94
CA TYR A 364 10.77 -17.58 -3.12
C TYR A 364 12.06 -18.35 -2.80
N TRP A 365 12.81 -17.95 -1.76
CA TRP A 365 14.05 -18.61 -1.37
C TRP A 365 13.78 -19.85 -0.52
N LYS A 366 13.03 -19.74 0.58
CA LYS A 366 12.91 -20.85 1.53
C LYS A 366 11.92 -21.92 1.08
N GLU A 367 10.67 -21.56 0.82
CA GLU A 367 9.59 -22.49 0.51
C GLU A 367 9.78 -23.15 -0.87
N GLN A 368 10.00 -22.34 -1.91
CA GLN A 368 10.09 -22.82 -3.28
C GLN A 368 11.48 -23.36 -3.64
N SER A 369 12.55 -22.82 -3.05
CA SER A 369 13.93 -23.13 -3.47
C SER A 369 14.79 -23.78 -2.37
N GLY A 370 14.31 -23.90 -1.13
CA GLY A 370 15.06 -24.50 -0.02
C GLY A 370 16.29 -23.69 0.44
N ILE A 371 16.38 -22.41 0.07
CA ILE A 371 17.48 -21.51 0.38
C ILE A 371 17.16 -20.75 1.67
N ASP A 372 18.02 -20.90 2.69
CA ASP A 372 17.95 -20.10 3.91
C ASP A 372 18.60 -18.73 3.73
N PHE A 373 18.13 -17.75 4.52
CA PHE A 373 18.62 -16.39 4.50
C PHE A 373 18.49 -15.72 5.86
N VAL A 374 19.17 -14.59 6.01
CA VAL A 374 19.13 -13.73 7.20
C VAL A 374 18.79 -12.29 6.82
N GLY A 375 18.19 -11.55 7.75
CA GLY A 375 18.01 -10.11 7.63
C GLY A 375 19.21 -9.35 8.18
N ALA A 376 19.73 -8.42 7.40
CA ALA A 376 20.75 -7.46 7.83
C ALA A 376 20.09 -6.12 8.15
N LEU A 377 20.67 -5.36 9.09
CA LEU A 377 20.29 -3.96 9.28
C LEU A 377 20.70 -3.14 8.05
N ASN A 378 20.05 -1.99 7.86
CA ASN A 378 20.50 -1.04 6.85
C ASN A 378 21.95 -0.63 7.16
N PRO A 379 22.81 -0.54 6.14
CA PRO A 379 24.21 -0.18 6.34
C PRO A 379 24.37 1.17 7.04
N VAL A 380 25.47 1.29 7.76
CA VAL A 380 25.94 2.56 8.32
C VAL A 380 27.26 2.98 7.69
N LEU A 381 27.60 4.27 7.79
CA LEU A 381 28.87 4.76 7.26
C LEU A 381 30.04 4.37 8.17
N ASN A 382 29.89 4.53 9.49
CA ASN A 382 30.94 4.20 10.45
C ASN A 382 30.50 3.09 11.41
N ALA A 383 31.44 2.24 11.81
CA ALA A 383 31.18 1.23 12.83
C ALA A 383 30.75 1.90 14.16
N GLY A 384 29.65 1.42 14.73
CA GLY A 384 29.06 1.97 15.96
C GLY A 384 27.95 3.00 15.72
N ASP A 385 27.78 3.50 14.49
CA ASP A 385 26.61 4.30 14.14
C ASP A 385 25.33 3.45 14.27
N LYS A 386 24.21 4.11 14.62
CA LYS A 386 22.90 3.45 14.70
C LYS A 386 22.30 3.34 13.29
N SER A 387 21.96 2.13 12.88
CA SER A 387 21.21 1.88 11.65
C SER A 387 19.83 2.57 11.71
N ALA A 388 19.32 3.00 10.56
CA ALA A 388 18.09 3.77 10.47
C ALA A 388 17.32 3.48 9.16
N THR A 389 16.01 3.77 9.17
CA THR A 389 15.11 3.54 8.04
C THR A 389 13.96 4.54 8.03
N THR A 390 13.54 4.96 6.84
CA THR A 390 12.30 5.73 6.64
C THR A 390 11.05 4.84 6.58
N TYR A 391 11.20 3.50 6.52
CA TYR A 391 10.09 2.55 6.58
C TYR A 391 9.57 2.42 8.01
N LYS A 392 8.86 3.45 8.45
CA LYS A 392 8.09 3.45 9.70
C LYS A 392 6.65 3.08 9.41
N ASN A 393 6.22 1.94 9.93
CA ASN A 393 4.82 1.58 9.86
C ASN A 393 4.05 2.23 11.02
N PHE A 394 2.93 2.86 10.69
CA PHE A 394 1.99 3.44 11.65
C PHE A 394 0.85 2.45 11.91
N LYS A 395 0.01 2.74 12.92
CA LYS A 395 -1.26 2.04 13.10
C LYS A 395 -2.22 2.28 11.91
N ARG A 396 -2.09 3.38 11.16
CA ARG A 396 -2.75 3.54 9.84
C ARG A 396 -1.97 2.74 8.79
N THR A 397 -2.66 1.83 8.13
CA THR A 397 -2.12 0.82 7.21
C THR A 397 -3.17 0.46 6.17
N GLY A 398 -2.94 -0.56 5.33
CA GLY A 398 -3.92 -1.02 4.35
C GLY A 398 -4.27 0.04 3.29
N THR A 399 -5.51 0.03 2.80
CA THR A 399 -6.02 0.98 1.80
C THR A 399 -7.17 1.82 2.35
N GLU A 400 -7.63 2.76 1.55
CA GLU A 400 -8.68 3.73 1.91
C GLU A 400 -9.89 3.55 1.00
N ALA A 401 -11.05 3.98 1.48
CA ALA A 401 -12.28 4.06 0.69
C ALA A 401 -12.99 5.40 0.88
N ALA A 402 -13.53 5.93 -0.20
CA ALA A 402 -14.42 7.09 -0.19
C ALA A 402 -15.77 6.73 -0.82
N ILE A 403 -16.83 7.34 -0.31
CA ILE A 403 -18.16 7.27 -0.90
C ILE A 403 -18.32 8.49 -1.81
N THR A 404 -18.78 8.28 -3.04
CA THR A 404 -18.91 9.37 -4.01
C THR A 404 -20.18 10.17 -3.76
N THR A 405 -20.26 11.38 -4.31
CA THR A 405 -21.49 12.20 -4.24
C THR A 405 -22.66 11.63 -5.05
N GLN A 406 -22.40 10.60 -5.87
CA GLN A 406 -23.40 9.90 -6.69
C GLN A 406 -23.84 8.57 -6.10
N ALA A 407 -23.35 8.21 -4.91
CA ALA A 407 -23.77 6.98 -4.26
C ALA A 407 -25.28 6.97 -4.01
N ASP A 408 -25.99 6.00 -4.61
CA ASP A 408 -27.45 5.92 -4.58
C ASP A 408 -27.97 5.55 -3.18
N ASN A 409 -27.16 4.79 -2.43
CA ASN A 409 -27.49 4.36 -1.08
C ASN A 409 -26.31 4.54 -0.11
N VAL A 410 -26.10 5.80 0.31
CA VAL A 410 -25.05 6.18 1.26
C VAL A 410 -25.11 5.38 2.57
N GLU A 411 -26.30 5.10 3.10
CA GLU A 411 -26.41 4.32 4.35
C GLU A 411 -25.92 2.89 4.18
N ALA A 412 -26.25 2.24 3.06
CA ALA A 412 -25.74 0.89 2.77
C ALA A 412 -24.24 0.90 2.44
N ALA A 413 -23.74 1.92 1.72
CA ALA A 413 -22.30 2.07 1.47
C ALA A 413 -21.51 2.22 2.78
N MET A 414 -22.00 3.04 3.72
CA MET A 414 -21.41 3.19 5.06
C MET A 414 -21.44 1.87 5.84
N ALA A 415 -22.58 1.17 5.83
CA ALA A 415 -22.71 -0.12 6.50
C ALA A 415 -21.75 -1.17 5.90
N TRP A 416 -21.67 -1.28 4.58
CA TRP A 416 -20.77 -2.24 3.93
C TRP A 416 -19.30 -2.00 4.29
N LEU A 417 -18.85 -0.75 4.32
CA LEU A 417 -17.49 -0.40 4.74
C LEU A 417 -17.27 -0.64 6.24
N ASP A 418 -18.23 -0.27 7.09
CA ASP A 418 -18.17 -0.43 8.55
C ASP A 418 -18.07 -1.90 8.99
N PHE A 419 -18.65 -2.83 8.23
CA PHE A 419 -18.58 -4.27 8.51
C PHE A 419 -17.13 -4.74 8.71
N SER A 420 -16.20 -4.19 7.92
CA SER A 420 -14.76 -4.52 7.96
C SER A 420 -14.06 -4.18 9.28
N TYR A 421 -14.73 -3.43 10.15
CA TYR A 421 -14.26 -3.01 11.47
C TYR A 421 -15.01 -3.67 12.63
N SER A 422 -16.00 -4.50 12.33
CA SER A 422 -16.59 -5.42 13.30
C SER A 422 -15.67 -6.62 13.52
N LYS A 423 -15.82 -7.34 14.64
CA LYS A 423 -15.00 -8.52 14.97
C LYS A 423 -15.20 -9.65 13.95
N LYS A 424 -16.44 -9.87 13.50
CA LYS A 424 -16.73 -10.82 12.42
C LYS A 424 -16.12 -10.40 11.08
N GLY A 425 -16.20 -9.11 10.72
CA GLY A 425 -15.56 -8.61 9.50
C GLY A 425 -14.03 -8.66 9.56
N TRP A 426 -13.43 -8.33 10.71
CA TRP A 426 -12.01 -8.50 10.97
C TRP A 426 -11.56 -9.94 10.74
N GLU A 427 -12.27 -10.93 11.29
CA GLU A 427 -11.98 -12.35 11.08
C GLU A 427 -12.01 -12.69 9.59
N MET A 428 -13.11 -12.39 8.91
CA MET A 428 -13.32 -12.83 7.52
C MET A 428 -12.33 -12.18 6.54
N ILE A 429 -12.10 -10.87 6.68
CA ILE A 429 -11.23 -10.13 5.78
C ILE A 429 -9.78 -10.54 5.97
N ASN A 430 -9.36 -10.84 7.21
CA ASN A 430 -7.98 -11.21 7.50
C ASN A 430 -7.72 -12.71 7.35
N PHE A 431 -8.64 -13.58 7.76
CA PHE A 431 -8.39 -15.03 7.86
C PHE A 431 -9.19 -15.88 6.87
N GLY A 432 -10.19 -15.31 6.22
CA GLY A 432 -10.97 -16.01 5.20
C GLY A 432 -12.08 -16.87 5.80
N GLU A 433 -12.35 -18.00 5.15
CA GLU A 433 -13.43 -18.92 5.50
C GLU A 433 -13.06 -19.85 6.65
N TYR A 434 -13.88 -19.87 7.71
CA TYR A 434 -13.70 -20.79 8.83
C TYR A 434 -13.89 -22.24 8.38
N GLY A 435 -13.06 -23.14 8.89
CA GLY A 435 -13.04 -24.57 8.57
C GLY A 435 -12.16 -24.90 7.37
N THR A 436 -12.24 -24.11 6.30
CA THR A 436 -11.47 -24.33 5.05
C THR A 436 -10.10 -23.64 5.07
N VAL A 437 -10.06 -22.38 5.53
CA VAL A 437 -8.87 -21.52 5.49
C VAL A 437 -8.29 -21.36 6.90
N HIS A 438 -9.13 -21.04 7.89
CA HIS A 438 -8.69 -20.87 9.28
C HIS A 438 -9.54 -21.67 10.27
N LEU A 439 -8.99 -21.85 11.46
CA LEU A 439 -9.69 -22.33 12.65
C LEU A 439 -9.46 -21.35 13.81
N ILE A 440 -10.08 -21.61 14.96
CA ILE A 440 -10.02 -20.77 16.14
C ILE A 440 -9.31 -21.53 17.26
N ASP A 441 -8.27 -20.93 17.84
CA ASP A 441 -7.55 -21.54 18.96
C ASP A 441 -8.31 -21.39 20.30
N ASP A 442 -7.74 -21.93 21.37
CA ASP A 442 -8.34 -21.90 22.72
C ASP A 442 -8.55 -20.46 23.24
N SER A 443 -7.71 -19.51 22.80
CA SER A 443 -7.83 -18.10 23.19
C SER A 443 -8.95 -17.38 22.44
N GLY A 444 -9.41 -17.96 21.33
CA GLY A 444 -10.34 -17.31 20.40
C GLY A 444 -9.62 -16.53 19.30
N MET A 445 -8.34 -16.79 19.04
CA MET A 445 -7.59 -16.20 17.92
C MET A 445 -7.72 -17.10 16.68
N PRO A 446 -8.05 -16.53 15.51
CA PRO A 446 -7.95 -17.24 14.25
C PRO A 446 -6.51 -17.63 13.92
N TYR A 447 -6.32 -18.84 13.39
CA TYR A 447 -5.03 -19.31 12.89
C TYR A 447 -5.23 -20.20 11.67
N TYR A 448 -4.18 -20.37 10.86
CA TYR A 448 -4.19 -21.23 9.69
C TYR A 448 -3.68 -22.64 10.02
N PRO A 449 -4.52 -23.70 9.98
CA PRO A 449 -4.05 -25.08 10.08
C PRO A 449 -3.10 -25.46 8.95
N GLU A 450 -2.16 -26.40 9.18
CA GLU A 450 -1.18 -26.83 8.16
C GLU A 450 -1.81 -27.38 6.87
N ASN A 451 -3.01 -27.94 6.97
CA ASN A 451 -3.78 -28.52 5.86
C ASN A 451 -4.83 -27.58 5.26
N SER A 452 -4.88 -26.32 5.71
CA SER A 452 -5.84 -25.33 5.20
C SER A 452 -5.52 -24.91 3.76
N TYR A 453 -6.52 -24.35 3.08
CA TYR A 453 -6.39 -23.94 1.68
C TYR A 453 -5.42 -22.78 1.48
N ILE A 454 -5.07 -22.03 2.54
CA ILE A 454 -4.01 -21.01 2.45
C ILE A 454 -2.65 -21.64 2.15
N TYR A 455 -2.36 -22.84 2.67
CA TYR A 455 -1.08 -23.54 2.48
C TYR A 455 -1.17 -24.72 1.51
N LYS A 456 -2.37 -25.29 1.34
CA LYS A 456 -2.67 -26.47 0.54
C LYS A 456 -3.83 -26.20 -0.40
N ASP A 457 -3.70 -25.13 -1.17
CA ASP A 457 -4.67 -24.78 -2.20
C ASP A 457 -4.89 -25.96 -3.17
N PRO A 458 -6.16 -26.32 -3.49
CA PRO A 458 -6.45 -27.46 -4.36
C PRO A 458 -5.87 -27.36 -5.78
N GLU A 459 -5.57 -26.15 -6.26
CA GLU A 459 -4.95 -25.91 -7.57
C GLU A 459 -3.42 -25.85 -7.47
N GLY A 460 -2.85 -26.05 -6.27
CA GLY A 460 -1.41 -26.05 -6.02
C GLY A 460 -0.77 -24.67 -6.10
N GLN A 461 -1.54 -23.60 -5.89
CA GLN A 461 -1.01 -22.23 -5.89
C GLN A 461 -0.06 -22.00 -4.69
N PRO A 462 1.04 -21.23 -4.88
CA PRO A 462 1.95 -20.89 -3.78
C PRO A 462 1.27 -19.95 -2.78
N VAL A 463 1.79 -19.90 -1.55
CA VAL A 463 1.23 -19.07 -0.47
C VAL A 463 1.16 -17.58 -0.85
N SER A 464 2.15 -17.11 -1.62
CA SER A 464 2.19 -15.75 -2.17
C SER A 464 1.00 -15.41 -3.06
N THR A 465 0.32 -16.40 -3.65
CA THR A 465 -0.91 -16.23 -4.44
C THR A 465 -2.15 -16.48 -3.59
N THR A 466 -2.16 -17.54 -2.77
CA THR A 466 -3.34 -17.93 -1.97
C THR A 466 -3.69 -16.87 -0.93
N LEU A 467 -2.70 -16.11 -0.42
CA LEU A 467 -2.93 -14.97 0.47
C LEU A 467 -3.77 -13.87 -0.17
N TRP A 468 -3.82 -13.77 -1.51
CA TRP A 468 -4.70 -12.83 -2.22
C TRP A 468 -6.02 -13.47 -2.68
N LYS A 469 -6.14 -14.80 -2.61
CA LYS A 469 -7.32 -15.58 -3.03
C LYS A 469 -8.32 -15.79 -1.89
N TYR A 470 -7.81 -16.03 -0.68
CA TYR A 470 -8.61 -16.47 0.47
C TYR A 470 -8.78 -15.41 1.56
N ARG A 471 -8.07 -14.28 1.46
CA ARG A 471 -8.21 -13.13 2.37
C ARG A 471 -8.02 -11.83 1.57
N MET A 472 -8.41 -10.70 2.14
CA MET A 472 -8.11 -9.39 1.54
C MET A 472 -6.85 -8.83 2.19
N HIS A 473 -5.71 -8.99 1.53
CA HIS A 473 -4.40 -8.61 2.09
C HIS A 473 -4.29 -7.11 2.42
N THR A 474 -4.89 -6.27 1.58
CA THR A 474 -4.94 -4.80 1.71
C THR A 474 -6.36 -4.29 1.47
N TRP A 475 -6.99 -3.69 2.49
CA TRP A 475 -8.37 -3.19 2.45
C TRP A 475 -8.58 -2.03 3.45
N PRO A 476 -9.66 -1.21 3.35
CA PRO A 476 -10.15 -0.41 4.48
C PRO A 476 -10.75 -1.33 5.57
N ASN A 477 -9.89 -1.88 6.43
CA ASN A 477 -10.29 -2.79 7.50
C ASN A 477 -9.44 -2.64 8.77
N ILE A 478 -9.79 -3.40 9.82
CA ILE A 478 -8.83 -3.68 10.89
C ILE A 478 -7.80 -4.68 10.36
N ARG A 479 -6.63 -4.19 9.93
CA ARG A 479 -5.60 -5.06 9.33
C ARG A 479 -4.76 -5.76 10.41
N ASP A 480 -4.71 -7.08 10.39
CA ASP A 480 -3.90 -7.89 11.31
C ASP A 480 -2.78 -8.63 10.57
N GLU A 481 -1.70 -7.92 10.28
CA GLU A 481 -0.57 -8.49 9.54
C GLU A 481 0.24 -9.55 10.32
N HIS A 482 0.44 -9.36 11.62
CA HIS A 482 1.28 -10.24 12.45
C HIS A 482 0.68 -11.65 12.61
N HIS A 483 -0.65 -11.77 12.69
CA HIS A 483 -1.30 -13.08 12.86
C HIS A 483 -1.95 -13.60 11.56
N ALA A 484 -2.38 -12.71 10.65
CA ALA A 484 -3.10 -13.10 9.44
C ALA A 484 -2.27 -13.06 8.14
N ASN A 485 -0.97 -12.77 8.22
CA ASN A 485 -0.09 -12.99 7.07
C ASN A 485 0.46 -14.43 7.11
N PRO A 486 0.01 -15.33 6.20
CA PRO A 486 0.46 -16.72 6.19
C PRO A 486 1.96 -16.87 5.88
N LEU A 487 2.60 -15.88 5.25
CA LEU A 487 4.06 -15.88 5.03
C LEU A 487 4.85 -15.55 6.31
N ILE A 488 4.19 -14.98 7.31
CA ILE A 488 4.75 -14.75 8.65
C ILE A 488 4.40 -15.90 9.59
N THR A 489 3.14 -16.37 9.57
CA THR A 489 2.65 -17.36 10.54
C THR A 489 2.82 -18.81 10.10
N ALA A 490 3.25 -19.07 8.86
CA ALA A 490 3.59 -20.41 8.40
C ALA A 490 4.60 -21.07 9.34
N LYS A 491 4.39 -22.37 9.59
CA LYS A 491 5.33 -23.18 10.37
C LYS A 491 6.71 -23.16 9.73
N GLY A 492 7.71 -22.77 10.51
CA GLY A 492 9.10 -22.65 10.05
C GLY A 492 9.40 -21.34 9.32
N SER A 493 8.44 -20.41 9.23
CA SER A 493 8.72 -19.04 8.85
C SER A 493 9.45 -18.30 9.96
N TYR A 494 10.51 -17.60 9.56
CA TYR A 494 11.29 -16.69 10.39
C TYR A 494 11.15 -15.24 9.90
N SER A 495 10.20 -14.96 8.99
CA SER A 495 9.99 -13.63 8.44
C SER A 495 9.61 -12.61 9.51
N GLY A 496 8.72 -13.00 10.43
CA GLY A 496 8.32 -12.16 11.57
C GLY A 496 9.50 -11.81 12.50
N GLU A 497 10.42 -12.76 12.70
CA GLU A 497 11.62 -12.54 13.53
C GLU A 497 12.56 -11.52 12.88
N ILE A 498 12.75 -11.59 11.56
CA ILE A 498 13.52 -10.59 10.80
C ILE A 498 12.85 -9.22 10.88
N ARG A 499 11.54 -9.12 10.61
CA ARG A 499 10.81 -7.85 10.67
C ARG A 499 10.88 -7.22 12.06
N LYS A 500 10.70 -8.03 13.11
CA LYS A 500 10.80 -7.58 14.51
C LYS A 500 12.23 -7.11 14.83
N TYR A 501 13.24 -7.88 14.43
CA TYR A 501 14.65 -7.51 14.60
C TYR A 501 14.94 -6.14 13.96
N TRP A 502 14.50 -5.91 12.72
CA TRP A 502 14.61 -4.62 12.04
C TRP A 502 13.93 -3.49 12.81
N THR A 503 12.70 -3.72 13.27
CA THR A 503 11.91 -2.73 14.01
C THR A 503 12.57 -2.31 15.31
N GLU A 504 13.15 -3.26 16.05
CA GLU A 504 13.79 -3.01 17.35
C GLU A 504 15.18 -2.38 17.21
N ASN A 505 15.84 -2.53 16.05
CA ASN A 505 17.25 -2.20 15.88
C ASN A 505 17.53 -1.04 14.91
N MET A 506 16.54 -0.55 14.16
CA MET A 506 16.68 0.63 13.30
C MET A 506 15.94 1.84 13.86
N ASP A 507 16.60 3.00 13.84
CA ASP A 507 15.94 4.27 14.13
C ASP A 507 14.98 4.65 12.99
N THR A 508 13.81 5.18 13.35
CA THR A 508 12.76 5.62 12.43
C THR A 508 12.37 7.08 12.63
N SER A 509 13.16 7.84 13.42
CA SER A 509 12.90 9.23 13.78
C SER A 509 12.85 10.20 12.58
N MET A 510 13.45 9.81 11.46
CA MET A 510 13.50 10.55 10.19
C MET A 510 12.30 10.29 9.28
N ALA A 511 11.44 9.31 9.60
CA ALA A 511 10.26 9.03 8.79
C ALA A 511 9.25 10.18 8.90
N VAL A 512 8.77 10.66 7.74
CA VAL A 512 7.71 11.67 7.69
C VAL A 512 6.38 11.01 8.05
N PRO A 513 5.56 11.60 8.94
CA PRO A 513 4.20 11.11 9.18
C PRO A 513 3.32 11.26 7.92
N PRO A 514 2.15 10.61 7.85
CA PRO A 514 1.25 10.77 6.71
C PRO A 514 0.65 12.20 6.69
N LEU A 515 1.26 13.07 5.89
CA LEU A 515 0.87 14.48 5.74
C LEU A 515 -0.38 14.62 4.88
N THR A 516 -1.14 15.71 5.10
CA THR A 516 -2.23 16.15 4.22
C THR A 516 -1.90 17.51 3.63
N PHE A 517 -2.18 17.67 2.35
CA PHE A 517 -1.97 18.90 1.61
C PHE A 517 -3.31 19.58 1.34
N THR A 518 -3.31 20.91 1.35
CA THR A 518 -4.42 21.69 0.77
C THR A 518 -4.48 21.44 -0.75
N LYS A 519 -5.59 21.79 -1.40
CA LYS A 519 -5.74 21.59 -2.86
C LYS A 519 -4.64 22.29 -3.67
N GLU A 520 -4.32 23.53 -3.32
CA GLU A 520 -3.29 24.34 -3.99
C GLU A 520 -1.89 23.74 -3.75
N GLU A 521 -1.59 23.38 -2.50
CA GLU A 521 -0.32 22.74 -2.15
C GLU A 521 -0.16 21.43 -2.88
N ALA A 522 -1.19 20.59 -2.94
CA ALA A 522 -1.09 19.26 -3.51
C ALA A 522 -0.93 19.29 -5.03
N SER A 523 -1.62 20.23 -5.71
CA SER A 523 -1.44 20.45 -7.15
C SER A 523 -0.02 20.90 -7.46
N ARG A 524 0.52 21.82 -6.66
CA ARG A 524 1.86 22.36 -6.84
C ARG A 524 2.95 21.36 -6.45
N GLU A 525 2.73 20.61 -5.37
CA GLU A 525 3.60 19.52 -4.91
C GLU A 525 3.70 18.44 -5.97
N ALA A 526 2.59 18.03 -6.59
CA ALA A 526 2.61 17.02 -7.65
C ALA A 526 3.37 17.51 -8.90
N GLU A 527 3.19 18.77 -9.30
CA GLU A 527 3.94 19.36 -10.42
C GLU A 527 5.45 19.36 -10.15
N LEU A 528 5.85 19.93 -9.01
CA LEU A 528 7.25 20.03 -8.58
C LEU A 528 7.86 18.65 -8.34
N GLY A 529 7.13 17.77 -7.65
CA GLY A 529 7.55 16.42 -7.31
C GLY A 529 7.81 15.56 -8.55
N ASN A 530 6.93 15.62 -9.55
CA ASN A 530 7.13 14.92 -10.83
C ASN A 530 8.38 15.41 -11.58
N GLN A 531 8.56 16.73 -11.62
CA GLN A 531 9.74 17.36 -12.23
C GLN A 531 11.04 16.95 -11.52
N LEU A 532 11.07 17.07 -10.19
CA LEU A 532 12.22 16.71 -9.35
C LEU A 532 12.52 15.21 -9.40
N SER A 533 11.49 14.35 -9.44
CA SER A 533 11.64 12.90 -9.49
C SER A 533 12.24 12.47 -10.83
N THR A 534 11.77 13.06 -11.93
CA THR A 534 12.31 12.84 -13.28
C THR A 534 13.78 13.27 -13.34
N LEU A 535 14.09 14.48 -12.85
CA LEU A 535 15.46 15.00 -12.82
C LEU A 535 16.39 14.09 -12.01
N ARG A 536 15.97 13.71 -10.79
CA ARG A 536 16.71 12.77 -9.93
C ARG A 536 16.96 11.46 -10.65
N GLY A 537 15.92 10.85 -11.21
CA GLY A 537 16.00 9.56 -11.88
C GLY A 537 17.01 9.58 -13.03
N GLU A 538 16.99 10.63 -13.85
CA GLU A 538 17.95 10.79 -14.95
C GLU A 538 19.40 10.92 -14.46
N TYR A 539 19.67 11.88 -13.56
CA TYR A 539 21.04 12.15 -13.12
C TYR A 539 21.63 11.01 -12.31
N PHE A 540 20.88 10.50 -11.32
CA PHE A 540 21.39 9.43 -10.46
C PHE A 540 21.65 8.16 -11.26
N ALA A 541 20.73 7.79 -12.17
CA ALA A 541 20.94 6.61 -12.98
C ALA A 541 22.19 6.74 -13.86
N LYS A 542 22.33 7.85 -14.58
CA LYS A 542 23.49 8.11 -15.44
C LYS A 542 24.81 8.19 -14.67
N ILE A 543 24.82 8.76 -13.47
CA ILE A 543 26.01 8.81 -12.62
C ILE A 543 26.37 7.39 -12.16
N ILE A 544 25.42 6.60 -11.64
CA ILE A 544 25.69 5.22 -11.19
C ILE A 544 26.16 4.33 -12.36
N MET A 545 25.58 4.48 -13.55
CA MET A 545 26.02 3.75 -14.74
C MET A 545 27.43 4.17 -15.22
N GLY A 546 27.94 5.31 -14.77
CA GLY A 546 29.21 5.88 -15.24
C GLY A 546 29.11 6.65 -16.57
N GLU A 547 27.90 6.95 -17.02
CA GLU A 547 27.64 7.79 -18.21
C GLU A 547 27.88 9.28 -17.90
N LEU A 548 27.70 9.68 -16.65
CA LEU A 548 28.06 11.00 -16.14
C LEU A 548 29.10 10.90 -15.02
N PRO A 549 30.03 11.86 -14.91
CA PRO A 549 30.92 11.94 -13.77
C PRO A 549 30.12 12.26 -12.50
N VAL A 550 30.64 11.86 -11.34
CA VAL A 550 30.03 12.13 -10.03
C VAL A 550 29.80 13.63 -9.79
N ASP A 551 30.67 14.51 -10.32
CA ASP A 551 30.50 15.97 -10.23
C ASP A 551 29.28 16.52 -10.97
N ALA A 552 28.62 15.72 -11.83
CA ALA A 552 27.33 16.09 -12.40
C ALA A 552 26.23 16.30 -11.32
N TYR A 553 26.44 15.76 -10.11
CA TYR A 553 25.61 16.05 -8.94
C TYR A 553 25.45 17.56 -8.66
N ASP A 554 26.51 18.35 -8.82
CA ASP A 554 26.45 19.79 -8.53
C ASP A 554 25.55 20.54 -9.53
N LYS A 555 25.48 20.02 -10.77
CA LYS A 555 24.56 20.53 -11.80
C LYS A 555 23.12 20.11 -11.49
N PHE A 556 22.91 18.83 -11.13
CA PHE A 556 21.63 18.33 -10.67
C PHE A 556 21.05 19.19 -9.54
N LEU A 557 21.84 19.48 -8.51
CA LEU A 557 21.36 20.26 -7.35
C LEU A 557 20.95 21.67 -7.74
N LYS A 558 21.74 22.34 -8.61
CA LYS A 558 21.39 23.67 -9.13
C LYS A 558 20.13 23.65 -9.99
N GLU A 559 19.98 22.62 -10.83
CA GLU A 559 18.78 22.44 -11.65
C GLU A 559 17.56 22.19 -10.75
N ALA A 560 17.65 21.31 -9.76
CA ALA A 560 16.59 21.06 -8.78
C ALA A 560 16.16 22.33 -8.04
N GLN A 561 17.13 23.14 -7.57
CA GLN A 561 16.85 24.45 -6.98
C GLN A 561 16.11 25.39 -7.93
N SER A 562 16.56 25.47 -9.19
CA SER A 562 15.90 26.29 -10.21
C SER A 562 14.49 25.79 -10.60
N MET A 563 14.22 24.51 -10.39
CA MET A 563 12.93 23.86 -10.65
C MET A 563 11.96 23.98 -9.46
N GLY A 564 12.35 24.63 -8.36
CA GLY A 564 11.45 24.89 -7.23
C GLY A 564 11.61 23.94 -6.05
N LEU A 565 12.79 23.34 -5.84
CA LEU A 565 13.05 22.50 -4.66
C LEU A 565 12.72 23.20 -3.33
N ASP A 566 13.06 24.48 -3.19
CA ASP A 566 12.78 25.23 -1.95
C ASP A 566 11.26 25.39 -1.72
N GLU A 567 10.51 25.61 -2.79
CA GLU A 567 9.05 25.68 -2.76
C GLU A 567 8.45 24.33 -2.38
N PHE A 568 8.93 23.25 -3.01
CA PHE A 568 8.54 21.88 -2.71
C PHE A 568 8.73 21.54 -1.21
N LEU A 569 9.90 21.88 -0.65
CA LEU A 569 10.18 21.69 0.77
C LEU A 569 9.28 22.54 1.67
N SER A 570 8.99 23.78 1.27
CA SER A 570 8.10 24.65 2.05
C SER A 570 6.66 24.12 2.14
N ILE A 571 6.17 23.50 1.07
CA ILE A 571 4.84 22.86 1.03
C ILE A 571 4.79 21.69 2.02
N HIS A 572 5.78 20.81 1.97
CA HIS A 572 5.87 19.69 2.91
C HIS A 572 6.05 20.15 4.36
N GLN A 573 6.85 21.19 4.61
CA GLN A 573 7.01 21.73 5.96
C GLN A 573 5.71 22.34 6.50
N ALA A 574 4.95 23.05 5.67
CA ALA A 574 3.65 23.60 6.07
C ALA A 574 2.66 22.49 6.44
N ALA A 575 2.62 21.41 5.66
CA ALA A 575 1.81 20.23 5.96
C ALA A 575 2.24 19.52 7.25
N LEU A 576 3.55 19.40 7.50
CA LEU A 576 4.07 18.87 8.76
C LEU A 576 3.69 19.74 9.96
N ASP A 577 3.77 21.06 9.82
CA ASP A 577 3.41 22.01 10.88
C ASP A 577 1.91 21.95 11.22
N ARG A 578 1.04 21.68 10.24
CA ARG A 578 -0.39 21.43 10.49
C ARG A 578 -0.63 20.06 11.14
N TYR A 579 0.00 19.00 10.64
CA TYR A 579 -0.08 17.67 11.23
C TYR A 579 0.31 17.66 12.72
N ASN A 580 1.38 18.38 13.08
CA ASN A 580 1.84 18.48 14.46
C ASN A 580 0.85 19.19 15.40
N LYS A 581 -0.09 19.99 14.87
CA LYS A 581 -1.12 20.70 15.63
C LYS A 581 -2.42 19.90 15.83
N ARG A 582 -2.60 18.76 15.14
CA ARG A 582 -3.78 17.89 15.26
C ARG A 582 -3.94 17.22 16.62
#